data_AF-A0A336MHD0-F1
#
_entry.id   AF-A0A336MHD0-F1
#
_cell.length_a   1.000
_cell.length_b   1.000
_cell.length_c   1.000
_cell.angle_alpha   90.00
_cell.angle_beta   90.00
_cell.angle_gamma   90.00
#
_symmetry.space_group_name_H-M   'P 1'
#
loop_
_entity.id
_entity.type
_entity.pdbx_description
1 polymer ?
#
loop_
_entity_poly.entity_id
_entity_poly.type
_entity_poly.pdbx_seq_one_letter_code
_entity_poly.pdbx_strand_id
1 'polypeptide(L)'
;MADGEPILSAEADTSFKKLKTVPLFSFHLLVSTAISFTGIVLAATSQDKDRCKAYFIMVYMRVAFWFITFIFDHLVKHHHDQLRMNGYHDFHRATNVQKTVPLYIVSAWSAVFLGVQTLMHETYGEDFWIKCIFVGFFFHLLVSTAISFTGIVLAATSQDKDRCKAYFIMVYMRVAFWFITFIFDHLVKHHHDQLRMNGYHDFHRATNVQKTVPLYIVSAWSAVFLGVQTLMHETYGEDFWIKCIFVGFLSPVIYVTGFSVVETFILGIVHTSYICRVTKFNNAKPQPDALRGRHSSGEGLVGLTHSHADTLELLEKQADLINYLKDHNMRLSQKLMQLNSQVRTVTLPPQI
;
A
#
# COMPACT_ATOMS: atom_id res chain seq x y z
N MET A 1 -6.41 18.33 83.49
CA MET A 1 -5.01 17.94 83.21
C MET A 1 -4.99 17.53 81.75
N ALA A 2 -4.47 18.44 80.91
CA ALA A 2 -4.21 18.36 79.46
C ALA A 2 -5.12 17.44 78.61
N ASP A 3 -6.19 18.02 78.06
CA ASP A 3 -6.75 17.55 76.80
C ASP A 3 -5.69 17.74 75.71
N GLY A 4 -5.33 16.63 75.06
CA GLY A 4 -4.34 16.62 73.99
C GLY A 4 -4.85 17.42 72.79
N GLU A 5 -4.32 18.62 72.62
CA GLU A 5 -4.41 19.34 71.36
C GLU A 5 -3.78 18.48 70.26
N PRO A 6 -4.48 18.21 69.15
CA PRO A 6 -3.84 17.62 67.99
C PRO A 6 -2.83 18.63 67.43
N ILE A 7 -1.56 18.34 67.67
CA ILE A 7 -0.38 19.00 67.12
C ILE A 7 -0.33 18.69 65.61
N LEU A 8 -1.21 19.30 64.83
CA LEU A 8 -1.13 19.28 63.37
C LEU A 8 -1.82 20.49 62.75
N SER A 9 -1.78 21.65 63.41
CA SER A 9 -1.87 22.92 62.70
C SER A 9 -0.50 23.19 62.05
N ALA A 10 -0.18 22.40 61.02
CA ALA A 10 0.82 22.82 60.05
C ALA A 10 0.29 24.13 59.46
N GLU A 11 1.00 25.21 59.78
CA GLU A 11 0.88 26.57 59.26
C GLU A 11 0.16 26.56 57.90
N ALA A 12 -1.15 26.81 57.94
CA ALA A 12 -2.02 26.64 56.80
C ALA A 12 -1.71 27.79 55.85
N ASP A 13 -0.79 27.55 54.91
CA ASP A 13 -0.70 28.31 53.68
C ASP A 13 -2.07 28.19 52.99
N THR A 14 -2.96 29.17 53.26
CA THR A 14 -4.34 29.22 52.76
C THR A 14 -4.39 29.50 51.25
N SER A 15 -3.24 29.57 50.58
CA SER A 15 -3.19 29.76 49.15
C SER A 15 -3.65 28.50 48.42
N PHE A 16 -4.62 28.67 47.53
CA PHE A 16 -5.15 27.59 46.70
C PHE A 16 -4.04 27.04 45.79
N LYS A 17 -3.67 25.77 45.98
CA LYS A 17 -2.66 25.10 45.17
C LYS A 17 -3.29 24.57 43.87
N LYS A 18 -3.19 25.36 42.81
CA LYS A 18 -3.74 25.02 41.48
C LYS A 18 -3.11 23.75 40.89
N LEU A 19 -3.94 22.80 40.50
CA LEU A 19 -3.51 21.58 39.79
C LEU A 19 -3.12 21.89 38.33
N LYS A 20 -1.86 21.68 37.97
CA LYS A 20 -1.30 21.95 36.64
C LYS A 20 -1.29 20.73 35.71
N THR A 21 -2.27 19.83 35.81
CA THR A 21 -2.36 18.63 34.94
C THR A 21 -3.04 18.89 33.60
N VAL A 22 -3.90 19.91 33.51
CA VAL A 22 -4.59 20.29 32.25
C VAL A 22 -3.64 20.47 31.05
N PRO A 23 -2.56 21.27 31.12
CA PRO A 23 -1.64 21.41 29.98
C PRO A 23 -0.92 20.10 29.64
N LEU A 24 -0.69 19.23 30.64
CA LEU A 24 -0.07 17.93 30.45
C LEU A 24 -0.99 16.98 29.65
N PHE A 25 -2.29 16.95 29.97
CA PHE A 25 -3.29 16.20 29.21
C PHE A 25 -3.49 16.75 27.80
N SER A 26 -3.50 18.08 27.64
CA SER A 26 -3.57 18.71 26.31
C SER A 26 -2.37 18.36 25.44
N PHE A 27 -1.17 18.33 26.01
CA PHE A 27 0.04 17.90 25.30
C PHE A 27 -0.01 16.43 24.90
N HIS A 28 -0.42 15.53 25.81
CA HIS A 28 -0.56 14.10 25.52
C HIS A 28 -1.57 13.84 24.38
N LEU A 29 -2.71 14.54 24.40
CA LEU A 29 -3.71 14.46 23.34
C LEU A 29 -3.15 14.96 21.99
N LEU A 30 -2.45 16.09 21.99
CA LEU A 30 -1.84 16.65 20.79
C LEU A 30 -0.83 15.68 20.15
N VAL A 31 0.03 15.07 20.95
CA VAL A 31 0.99 14.06 20.46
C VAL A 31 0.25 12.84 19.90
N SER A 32 -0.82 12.38 20.56
CA SER A 32 -1.66 11.29 20.05
C SER A 32 -2.28 11.63 18.70
N THR A 33 -2.88 12.83 18.56
CA THR A 33 -3.50 13.28 17.32
C THR A 33 -2.48 13.44 16.20
N ALA A 34 -1.29 13.96 16.51
CA ALA A 34 -0.20 14.09 15.55
C ALA A 34 0.25 12.72 15.01
N ILE A 35 0.44 11.72 15.88
CA ILE A 35 0.84 10.37 15.46
C ILE A 35 -0.26 9.71 14.61
N SER A 36 -1.53 9.87 14.99
CA SER A 36 -2.66 9.40 14.17
C SER A 36 -2.70 10.05 12.80
N PHE A 37 -2.50 11.37 12.73
CA PHE A 37 -2.45 12.12 11.47
C PHE A 37 -1.26 11.70 10.61
N THR A 38 -0.06 11.60 11.20
CA THR A 38 1.14 11.08 10.54
C THR A 38 0.91 9.68 9.99
N GLY A 39 0.18 8.81 10.71
CA GLY A 39 -0.18 7.48 10.23
C GLY A 39 -1.12 7.49 9.03
N ILE A 40 -2.13 8.37 9.03
CA ILE A 40 -3.04 8.55 7.88
C ILE A 40 -2.27 9.12 6.68
N VAL A 41 -1.42 10.13 6.90
CA VAL A 41 -0.58 10.72 5.85
C VAL A 41 0.39 9.68 5.29
N LEU A 42 1.12 8.95 6.14
CA LEU A 42 2.00 7.87 5.70
C LEU A 42 1.22 6.79 4.94
N ALA A 43 0.01 6.42 5.38
CA ALA A 43 -0.81 5.47 4.64
C ALA A 43 -1.25 6.00 3.26
N ALA A 44 -1.53 7.31 3.16
CA ALA A 44 -1.96 7.96 1.93
C ALA A 44 -0.80 8.27 0.96
N THR A 45 0.41 8.57 1.47
CA THR A 45 1.55 9.03 0.66
C THR A 45 2.60 7.95 0.42
N SER A 46 2.61 6.85 1.19
CA SER A 46 3.63 5.80 1.03
C SER A 46 3.38 4.97 -0.23
N GLN A 47 4.31 5.07 -1.18
CA GLN A 47 4.44 4.15 -2.32
C GLN A 47 4.75 2.73 -1.83
N ASP A 48 4.33 1.71 -2.58
CA ASP A 48 4.34 0.30 -2.13
C ASP A 48 5.72 -0.21 -1.65
N LYS A 49 6.82 0.29 -2.23
CA LYS A 49 8.18 -0.08 -1.83
C LYS A 49 8.55 0.39 -0.41
N ASP A 50 7.93 1.45 0.07
CA ASP A 50 8.22 2.04 1.39
C ASP A 50 7.09 1.79 2.40
N ARG A 51 6.01 1.08 2.04
CA ARG A 51 4.92 0.75 2.97
C ARG A 51 5.37 -0.13 4.13
N CYS A 52 6.32 -1.05 3.90
CA CYS A 52 6.94 -1.80 4.98
C CYS A 52 7.73 -0.87 5.90
N LYS A 53 8.48 0.10 5.35
CA LYS A 53 9.19 1.10 6.16
C LYS A 53 8.24 2.02 6.91
N ALA A 54 7.15 2.46 6.27
CA ALA A 54 6.10 3.27 6.89
C ALA A 54 5.38 2.52 8.00
N TYR A 55 5.12 1.22 7.81
CA TYR A 55 4.62 0.33 8.85
C TYR A 55 5.60 0.25 10.04
N PHE A 56 6.89 0.01 9.80
CA PHE A 56 7.89 0.00 10.88
C PHE A 56 8.02 1.36 11.57
N ILE A 57 8.01 2.47 10.83
CA ILE A 57 8.00 3.84 11.37
C ILE A 57 6.77 4.04 12.27
N MET A 58 5.59 3.58 11.85
CA MET A 58 4.37 3.63 12.66
C MET A 58 4.47 2.81 13.95
N VAL A 59 5.08 1.62 13.88
CA VAL A 59 5.35 0.79 15.07
C VAL A 59 6.31 1.51 16.02
N TYR A 60 7.41 2.09 15.51
CA TYR A 60 8.37 2.85 16.33
C TYR A 60 7.74 4.08 16.98
N MET A 61 6.92 4.84 16.24
CA MET A 61 6.17 5.99 16.77
C MET A 61 5.18 5.55 17.86
N ARG A 62 4.55 4.38 17.73
CA ARG A 62 3.67 3.78 18.76
C ARG A 62 4.42 3.37 20.01
N VAL A 63 5.62 2.79 19.87
CA VAL A 63 6.48 2.44 21.02
C VAL A 63 6.95 3.71 21.73
N ALA A 64 7.40 4.73 21.00
CA ALA A 64 7.76 6.03 21.56
C ALA A 64 6.58 6.69 22.30
N PHE A 65 5.38 6.64 21.72
CA PHE A 65 4.16 7.15 22.36
C PHE A 65 3.80 6.41 23.65
N TRP A 66 4.04 5.10 23.71
CA TRP A 66 3.84 4.33 24.94
C TRP A 66 4.77 4.80 26.05
N PHE A 67 6.06 5.02 25.77
CA PHE A 67 7.00 5.59 26.74
C PHE A 67 6.60 6.99 27.21
N ILE A 68 6.15 7.85 26.28
CA ILE A 68 5.63 9.18 26.63
C ILE A 68 4.39 9.06 27.53
N THR A 69 3.49 8.11 27.25
CA THR A 69 2.29 7.85 28.07
C THR A 69 2.64 7.29 29.45
N PHE A 70 3.69 6.48 29.56
CA PHE A 70 4.20 5.97 30.82
C PHE A 70 4.79 7.09 31.70
N ILE A 71 5.62 7.96 31.12
CA ILE A 71 6.15 9.15 31.81
C ILE A 71 5.02 10.08 32.23
N PHE A 72 4.04 10.31 31.34
CA PHE A 72 2.84 11.08 31.62
C PHE A 72 2.05 10.53 32.82
N ASP A 73 1.79 9.23 32.88
CA ASP A 73 1.10 8.58 34.00
C ASP A 73 1.86 8.78 35.32
N HIS A 74 3.19 8.65 35.30
CA HIS A 74 4.02 8.89 36.48
C HIS A 74 3.96 10.35 36.95
N LEU A 75 4.02 11.31 36.02
CA LEU A 75 3.91 12.74 36.32
C LEU A 75 2.52 13.11 36.86
N VAL A 76 1.45 12.57 36.29
CA VAL A 76 0.08 12.81 36.76
C VAL A 76 -0.11 12.22 38.15
N LYS A 77 0.39 11.01 38.42
CA LYS A 77 0.36 10.39 39.74
C LYS A 77 1.12 11.24 40.77
N HIS A 78 2.32 11.71 40.44
CA HIS A 78 3.10 12.58 41.32
C HIS A 78 2.34 13.86 41.71
N HIS A 79 1.72 14.55 40.74
CA HIS A 79 0.92 15.75 41.02
C HIS A 79 -0.34 15.46 41.84
N HIS A 80 -0.98 14.29 41.64
CA HIS A 80 -2.14 13.88 42.43
C HIS A 80 -1.75 13.46 43.86
N ASP A 81 -0.59 12.83 44.04
CA ASP A 81 -0.07 12.47 45.36
C ASP A 81 0.33 13.72 46.14
N GLN A 82 0.89 14.74 45.48
CA GLN A 82 1.11 16.05 46.10
C GLN A 82 -0.20 16.71 46.55
N LEU A 83 -1.27 16.63 45.75
CA LEU A 83 -2.59 17.12 46.17
C LEU A 83 -3.14 16.38 47.40
N ARG A 84 -2.93 15.06 47.47
CA ARG A 84 -3.28 14.24 48.63
C ARG A 84 -2.52 14.71 49.88
N MET A 85 -1.22 14.98 49.78
CA MET A 85 -0.40 15.47 50.89
C MET A 85 -0.76 16.91 51.30
N ASN A 86 -1.34 17.71 50.39
CA ASN A 86 -1.85 19.06 50.65
C ASN A 86 -3.30 19.07 51.19
N GLY A 87 -3.88 17.91 51.55
CA GLY A 87 -5.19 17.80 52.19
C GLY A 87 -6.40 17.62 51.27
N TYR A 88 -6.23 17.58 49.94
CA TYR A 88 -7.33 17.46 48.97
C TYR A 88 -7.77 16.00 48.73
N HIS A 89 -8.20 15.31 49.81
CA HIS A 89 -8.50 13.87 49.78
C HIS A 89 -9.75 13.49 48.98
N ASP A 90 -10.84 14.27 49.06
CA ASP A 90 -12.09 13.95 48.35
C ASP A 90 -11.94 14.07 46.84
N PHE A 91 -11.26 15.13 46.39
CA PHE A 91 -10.93 15.32 44.98
C PHE A 91 -9.99 14.20 44.47
N HIS A 92 -8.95 13.87 45.25
CA HIS A 92 -8.06 12.76 44.91
C HIS A 92 -8.81 11.43 44.78
N ARG A 93 -9.77 11.14 45.68
CA ARG A 93 -10.60 9.92 45.63
C ARG A 93 -11.50 9.92 44.39
N ALA A 94 -12.13 11.04 44.06
CA ALA A 94 -13.01 11.17 42.90
C ALA A 94 -12.27 10.97 41.56
N THR A 95 -11.02 11.43 41.45
CA THR A 95 -10.22 11.36 40.21
C THR A 95 -9.24 10.19 40.16
N ASN A 96 -9.19 9.36 41.21
CA ASN A 96 -8.22 8.28 41.37
C ASN A 96 -8.25 7.24 40.23
N VAL A 97 -9.43 6.99 39.66
CA VAL A 97 -9.59 6.06 38.54
C VAL A 97 -9.18 6.73 37.22
N GLN A 98 -9.63 7.96 36.99
CA GLN A 98 -9.41 8.72 35.75
C GLN A 98 -7.93 8.95 35.45
N LYS A 99 -7.08 9.07 36.48
CA LYS A 99 -5.64 9.31 36.31
C LYS A 99 -4.89 8.18 35.60
N THR A 100 -5.35 6.93 35.69
CA THR A 100 -4.65 5.74 35.14
C THR A 100 -5.28 5.23 33.84
N VAL A 101 -6.48 5.74 33.48
CA VAL A 101 -7.20 5.37 32.25
C VAL A 101 -6.35 5.53 30.98
N PRO A 102 -5.58 6.61 30.76
CA PRO A 102 -4.80 6.76 29.53
C PRO A 102 -3.76 5.65 29.32
N LEU A 103 -3.04 5.26 30.37
CA LEU A 103 -2.03 4.20 30.29
C LEU A 103 -2.66 2.83 30.03
N TYR A 104 -3.80 2.53 30.68
CA TYR A 104 -4.53 1.29 30.43
C TYR A 104 -5.06 1.20 29.00
N ILE A 105 -5.63 2.28 28.46
CA ILE A 105 -6.14 2.31 27.08
C ILE A 105 -5.01 2.11 26.07
N VAL A 106 -3.91 2.84 26.22
CA VAL A 106 -2.77 2.75 25.28
C VAL A 106 -2.12 1.36 25.35
N SER A 107 -1.99 0.78 26.56
CA SER A 107 -1.41 -0.56 26.74
C SER A 107 -2.33 -1.66 26.23
N ALA A 108 -3.65 -1.56 26.44
CA ALA A 108 -4.62 -2.49 25.88
C ALA A 108 -4.60 -2.48 24.35
N TRP A 109 -4.50 -1.29 23.74
CA TRP A 109 -4.38 -1.18 22.28
C TRP A 109 -3.07 -1.77 21.75
N SER A 110 -1.95 -1.59 22.45
CA SER A 110 -0.68 -2.23 22.10
C SER A 110 -0.75 -3.76 22.19
N ALA A 111 -1.45 -4.29 23.20
CA ALA A 111 -1.66 -5.73 23.34
C ALA A 111 -2.55 -6.30 22.21
N VAL A 112 -3.60 -5.58 21.81
CA VAL A 112 -4.42 -5.95 20.64
C VAL A 112 -3.60 -5.90 19.36
N PHE A 113 -2.76 -4.88 19.17
CA PHE A 113 -1.90 -4.76 18.00
C PHE A 113 -0.88 -5.91 17.91
N LEU A 114 -0.23 -6.24 19.02
CA LEU A 114 0.67 -7.39 19.10
C LEU A 114 -0.09 -8.71 18.91
N GLY A 115 -1.29 -8.85 19.46
CA GLY A 115 -2.15 -10.01 19.24
C GLY A 115 -2.55 -10.17 17.77
N VAL A 116 -2.90 -9.09 17.09
CA VAL A 116 -3.16 -9.09 15.63
C VAL A 116 -1.89 -9.40 14.86
N GLN A 117 -0.73 -8.87 15.25
CA GLN A 117 0.54 -9.16 14.59
C GLN A 117 0.96 -10.62 14.77
N THR A 118 0.84 -11.17 15.98
CA THR A 118 1.11 -12.57 16.29
C THR A 118 0.11 -13.47 15.59
N LEU A 119 -1.18 -13.12 15.56
CA LEU A 119 -2.19 -13.83 14.79
C LEU A 119 -1.88 -13.77 13.29
N MET A 120 -1.48 -12.62 12.76
CA MET A 120 -1.04 -12.51 11.36
C MET A 120 0.20 -13.38 11.12
N HIS A 121 1.16 -13.42 12.03
CA HIS A 121 2.36 -14.24 11.90
C HIS A 121 2.08 -15.75 12.01
N GLU A 122 1.25 -16.16 12.96
CA GLU A 122 0.88 -17.56 13.23
C GLU A 122 -0.09 -18.12 12.18
N THR A 123 -1.06 -17.32 11.74
CA THR A 123 -2.02 -17.74 10.70
C THR A 123 -1.40 -17.69 9.30
N TYR A 124 -0.37 -16.88 9.06
CA TYR A 124 0.15 -16.62 7.71
C TYR A 124 1.59 -17.09 7.43
N GLY A 125 2.47 -17.30 8.41
CA GLY A 125 3.83 -17.82 8.19
C GLY A 125 4.62 -17.13 7.07
N GLU A 126 5.65 -17.78 6.53
CA GLU A 126 6.41 -17.32 5.33
C GLU A 126 5.52 -17.11 4.07
N ASP A 127 4.27 -17.58 4.11
CA ASP A 127 3.28 -17.50 3.02
C ASP A 127 2.38 -16.25 3.05
N PHE A 128 2.63 -15.29 3.96
CA PHE A 128 1.86 -14.03 4.08
C PHE A 128 1.65 -13.34 2.72
N TRP A 129 2.70 -13.28 1.91
CA TRP A 129 2.70 -12.61 0.61
C TRP A 129 1.86 -13.34 -0.44
N ILE A 130 1.87 -14.68 -0.44
CA ILE A 130 1.07 -15.50 -1.34
C ILE A 130 -0.41 -15.37 -0.97
N LYS A 131 -0.74 -15.44 0.33
CA LYS A 131 -2.11 -15.26 0.81
C LYS A 131 -2.64 -13.85 0.51
N CYS A 132 -1.83 -12.80 0.60
CA CYS A 132 -2.22 -11.44 0.21
C CYS A 132 -2.58 -11.32 -1.28
N ILE A 133 -1.82 -11.97 -2.17
CA ILE A 133 -2.10 -11.98 -3.61
C ILE A 133 -3.42 -12.72 -3.88
N PHE A 134 -3.60 -13.92 -3.32
CA PHE A 134 -4.85 -14.70 -3.46
C PHE A 134 -6.07 -13.96 -2.89
N VAL A 135 -5.93 -13.36 -1.71
CA VAL A 135 -6.97 -12.53 -1.09
C VAL A 135 -7.25 -11.31 -1.96
N GLY A 136 -6.24 -10.71 -2.59
CA GLY A 136 -6.41 -9.62 -3.55
C GLY A 136 -7.21 -10.00 -4.79
N PHE A 137 -6.90 -11.14 -5.44
CA PHE A 137 -7.66 -11.63 -6.60
C PHE A 137 -9.10 -12.00 -6.21
N PHE A 138 -9.30 -12.64 -5.06
CA PHE A 138 -10.62 -12.98 -4.55
C PHE A 138 -11.43 -11.73 -4.21
N PHE A 139 -10.81 -10.74 -3.56
CA PHE A 139 -11.42 -9.46 -3.25
C PHE A 139 -11.79 -8.68 -4.51
N HIS A 140 -10.92 -8.64 -5.52
CA HIS A 140 -11.19 -8.00 -6.80
C HIS A 140 -12.41 -8.62 -7.51
N LEU A 141 -12.49 -9.96 -7.52
CA LEU A 141 -13.64 -10.68 -8.07
C LEU A 141 -14.91 -10.46 -7.26
N LEU A 142 -14.82 -10.41 -5.92
CA LEU A 142 -15.94 -10.14 -5.02
C LEU A 142 -16.52 -8.74 -5.25
N VAL A 143 -15.67 -7.74 -5.40
CA VAL A 143 -16.12 -6.37 -5.71
C VAL A 143 -16.79 -6.33 -7.09
N SER A 144 -16.22 -7.01 -8.09
CA SER A 144 -16.81 -7.12 -9.43
C SER A 144 -18.20 -7.78 -9.41
N THR A 145 -18.35 -8.91 -8.69
CA THR A 145 -19.64 -9.61 -8.57
C THR A 145 -20.65 -8.80 -7.76
N ALA A 146 -20.24 -8.09 -6.71
CA ALA A 146 -21.11 -7.21 -5.94
C ALA A 146 -21.66 -6.06 -6.80
N ILE A 147 -20.85 -5.48 -7.69
CA ILE A 147 -21.30 -4.44 -8.63
C ILE A 147 -22.28 -5.03 -9.65
N SER A 148 -21.99 -6.21 -10.21
CA SER A 148 -22.92 -6.90 -11.11
C SER A 148 -24.25 -7.21 -10.42
N PHE A 149 -24.22 -7.73 -9.19
CA PHE A 149 -25.42 -8.04 -8.40
C PHE A 149 -26.22 -6.79 -8.06
N THR A 150 -25.55 -5.72 -7.63
CA THR A 150 -26.18 -4.42 -7.37
C THR A 150 -26.85 -3.88 -8.63
N GLY A 151 -26.21 -4.01 -9.80
CA GLY A 151 -26.81 -3.66 -11.09
C GLY A 151 -28.07 -4.45 -11.41
N ILE A 152 -28.07 -5.76 -11.17
CA ILE A 152 -29.24 -6.64 -11.39
C ILE A 152 -30.38 -6.25 -10.46
N VAL A 153 -30.10 -6.04 -9.17
CA VAL A 153 -31.10 -5.62 -8.17
C VAL A 153 -31.67 -4.26 -8.55
N LEU A 154 -30.83 -3.29 -8.89
CA LEU A 154 -31.28 -1.97 -9.32
C LEU A 154 -32.09 -2.04 -10.62
N ALA A 155 -31.69 -2.86 -11.60
CA ALA A 155 -32.45 -3.06 -12.83
C ALA A 155 -33.84 -3.68 -12.56
N ALA A 156 -33.95 -4.62 -11.61
CA ALA A 156 -35.20 -5.32 -11.28
C ALA A 156 -36.15 -4.50 -10.40
N THR A 157 -35.62 -3.63 -9.53
CA THR A 157 -36.40 -2.93 -8.49
C THR A 157 -36.68 -1.46 -8.79
N SER A 158 -35.93 -0.84 -9.71
CA SER A 158 -36.08 0.60 -9.98
C SER A 158 -37.38 0.89 -10.74
N GLN A 159 -38.29 1.61 -10.08
CA GLN A 159 -39.44 2.25 -10.71
C GLN A 159 -38.98 3.29 -11.73
N ASP A 160 -39.80 3.58 -12.74
CA ASP A 160 -39.40 4.37 -13.91
C ASP A 160 -38.81 5.75 -13.55
N LYS A 161 -39.25 6.40 -12.47
CA LYS A 161 -38.71 7.69 -11.98
C LYS A 161 -37.30 7.63 -11.39
N ASP A 162 -36.87 6.49 -10.83
CA ASP A 162 -35.58 6.36 -10.12
C ASP A 162 -34.48 5.71 -10.97
N ARG A 163 -34.81 5.26 -12.19
CA ARG A 163 -33.87 4.57 -13.08
C ARG A 163 -32.65 5.40 -13.44
N CYS A 164 -32.80 6.71 -13.62
CA CYS A 164 -31.67 7.58 -13.93
C CYS A 164 -30.73 7.74 -12.73
N LYS A 165 -31.28 7.77 -11.50
CA LYS A 165 -30.48 7.79 -10.27
C LYS A 165 -29.71 6.47 -10.09
N ALA A 166 -30.37 5.34 -10.35
CA ALA A 166 -29.73 4.01 -10.34
C ALA A 166 -28.60 3.90 -11.38
N TYR A 167 -28.80 4.48 -12.57
CA TYR A 167 -27.77 4.57 -13.61
C TYR A 167 -26.53 5.34 -13.13
N PHE A 168 -26.67 6.54 -12.56
CA PHE A 168 -25.53 7.31 -12.06
C PHE A 168 -24.79 6.60 -10.92
N ILE A 169 -25.52 5.95 -10.00
CA ILE A 169 -24.92 5.15 -8.93
C ILE A 169 -24.06 4.02 -9.53
N MET A 170 -24.56 3.34 -10.57
CA MET A 170 -23.79 2.31 -11.28
C MET A 170 -22.52 2.87 -11.93
N VAL A 171 -22.59 4.05 -12.56
CA VAL A 171 -21.42 4.72 -13.14
C VAL A 171 -20.38 5.07 -12.07
N TYR A 172 -20.79 5.58 -10.91
CA TYR A 172 -19.85 5.88 -9.81
C TYR A 172 -19.18 4.63 -9.25
N MET A 173 -19.95 3.55 -9.04
CA MET A 173 -19.40 2.26 -8.60
C MET A 173 -18.39 1.70 -9.61
N ARG A 174 -18.62 1.93 -10.91
CA ARG A 174 -17.70 1.56 -11.99
C ARG A 174 -16.39 2.35 -11.97
N VAL A 175 -16.46 3.66 -11.78
CA VAL A 175 -15.25 4.50 -11.63
C VAL A 175 -14.45 4.05 -10.41
N ALA A 176 -15.11 3.79 -9.28
CA ALA A 176 -14.45 3.26 -8.08
C ALA A 176 -13.80 1.89 -8.33
N PHE A 177 -14.46 0.99 -9.06
CA PHE A 177 -13.91 -0.31 -9.44
C PHE A 177 -12.69 -0.20 -10.37
N TRP A 178 -12.70 0.76 -11.30
CA TRP A 178 -11.53 1.04 -12.14
C TRP A 178 -10.31 1.44 -11.29
N PHE A 179 -10.49 2.32 -10.30
CA PHE A 179 -9.43 2.69 -9.36
C PHE A 179 -8.92 1.48 -8.56
N ILE A 180 -9.83 0.63 -8.06
CA ILE A 180 -9.45 -0.62 -7.35
C ILE A 180 -8.64 -1.54 -8.28
N THR A 181 -9.05 -1.67 -9.54
CA THR A 181 -8.35 -2.49 -10.56
C THR A 181 -6.97 -1.92 -10.88
N PHE A 182 -6.83 -0.60 -10.96
CA PHE A 182 -5.56 0.07 -11.18
C PHE A 182 -4.57 -0.18 -10.03
N ILE A 183 -5.02 -0.04 -8.78
CA ILE A 183 -4.21 -0.35 -7.60
C ILE A 183 -3.81 -1.84 -7.62
N PHE A 184 -4.75 -2.73 -7.93
CA PHE A 184 -4.50 -4.15 -8.01
C PHE A 184 -3.45 -4.53 -9.07
N ASP A 185 -3.54 -3.97 -10.28
CA ASP A 185 -2.54 -4.17 -11.34
C ASP A 185 -1.15 -3.67 -10.92
N HIS A 186 -1.06 -2.52 -10.26
CA HIS A 186 0.21 -1.99 -9.75
C HIS A 186 0.83 -2.91 -8.70
N LEU A 187 0.02 -3.41 -7.76
CA LEU A 187 0.45 -4.37 -6.75
C LEU A 187 0.99 -5.65 -7.41
N VAL A 188 0.24 -6.26 -8.33
CA VAL A 188 0.68 -7.50 -9.01
C VAL A 188 1.98 -7.25 -9.78
N LYS A 189 2.12 -6.15 -10.50
CA LYS A 189 3.36 -5.79 -11.23
C LYS A 189 4.55 -5.64 -10.28
N HIS A 190 4.37 -4.97 -9.15
CA HIS A 190 5.43 -4.80 -8.15
C HIS A 190 5.96 -6.15 -7.65
N HIS A 191 5.07 -7.10 -7.35
CA HIS A 191 5.47 -8.43 -6.86
C HIS A 191 6.17 -9.25 -7.95
N HIS A 192 5.72 -9.13 -9.20
CA HIS A 192 6.42 -9.72 -10.35
C HIS A 192 7.82 -9.16 -10.55
N ASP A 193 7.99 -7.85 -10.34
CA ASP A 193 9.31 -7.23 -10.41
C ASP A 193 10.24 -7.71 -9.28
N GLN A 194 9.72 -7.93 -8.07
CA GLN A 194 10.50 -8.52 -6.98
C GLN A 194 10.94 -9.97 -7.30
N LEU A 195 10.03 -10.80 -7.83
CA LEU A 195 10.36 -12.16 -8.31
C LEU A 195 11.45 -12.15 -9.37
N ARG A 196 11.39 -11.20 -10.30
CA ARG A 196 12.45 -10.99 -11.31
C ARG A 196 13.80 -10.67 -10.66
N MET A 197 13.84 -9.81 -9.65
CA MET A 197 15.09 -9.48 -8.94
C MET A 197 15.66 -10.66 -8.14
N ASN A 198 14.80 -11.58 -7.70
CA ASN A 198 15.18 -12.81 -7.00
C ASN A 198 15.66 -13.93 -7.95
N GLY A 199 15.74 -13.67 -9.26
CA GLY A 199 16.29 -14.59 -10.26
C GLY A 199 15.27 -15.51 -10.93
N TYR A 200 13.96 -15.23 -10.82
CA TYR A 200 12.88 -15.98 -11.48
C TYR A 200 12.43 -15.31 -12.79
N HIS A 201 13.34 -15.23 -13.76
CA HIS A 201 13.15 -14.53 -15.03
C HIS A 201 12.20 -15.26 -16.00
N ASP A 202 12.23 -16.60 -16.03
CA ASP A 202 11.42 -17.41 -16.95
C ASP A 202 9.94 -17.36 -16.58
N PHE A 203 9.64 -17.48 -15.30
CA PHE A 203 8.28 -17.32 -14.78
C PHE A 203 7.76 -15.90 -15.01
N HIS A 204 8.59 -14.89 -14.73
CA HIS A 204 8.26 -13.49 -14.99
C HIS A 204 7.93 -13.25 -16.47
N ARG A 205 8.74 -13.78 -17.41
CA ARG A 205 8.49 -13.65 -18.85
C ARG A 205 7.19 -14.33 -19.27
N ALA A 206 6.93 -15.54 -18.78
CA ALA A 206 5.73 -16.32 -19.11
C ALA A 206 4.42 -15.71 -18.59
N THR A 207 4.48 -14.86 -17.57
CA THR A 207 3.33 -14.23 -16.91
C THR A 207 3.24 -12.72 -17.15
N ASN A 208 4.22 -12.13 -17.85
CA ASN A 208 4.33 -10.68 -18.09
C ASN A 208 3.12 -10.08 -18.81
N VAL A 209 2.50 -10.83 -19.72
CA VAL A 209 1.27 -10.38 -20.40
C VAL A 209 0.07 -10.55 -19.47
N GLN A 210 -0.08 -11.73 -18.85
CA GLN A 210 -1.23 -12.07 -17.99
C GLN A 210 -1.41 -11.11 -16.81
N LYS A 211 -0.33 -10.56 -16.24
CA LYS A 211 -0.42 -9.60 -15.14
C LYS A 211 -1.09 -8.27 -15.51
N THR A 212 -1.04 -7.86 -16.78
CA THR A 212 -1.58 -6.56 -17.23
C THR A 212 -2.97 -6.66 -17.86
N VAL A 213 -3.39 -7.88 -18.21
CA VAL A 213 -4.68 -8.17 -18.87
C VAL A 213 -5.89 -7.62 -18.09
N PRO A 214 -5.99 -7.74 -16.75
CA PRO A 214 -7.16 -7.24 -16.02
C PRO A 214 -7.38 -5.73 -16.15
N LEU A 215 -6.32 -4.92 -16.06
CA LEU A 215 -6.43 -3.46 -16.18
C LEU A 215 -6.79 -3.05 -17.61
N TYR A 216 -6.24 -3.73 -18.62
CA TYR A 216 -6.61 -3.47 -20.01
C TYR A 216 -8.05 -3.84 -20.30
N ILE A 217 -8.56 -4.95 -19.75
CA ILE A 217 -9.98 -5.32 -19.90
C ILE A 217 -10.88 -4.24 -19.30
N VAL A 218 -10.69 -3.88 -18.02
CA VAL A 218 -11.56 -2.91 -17.34
C VAL A 218 -11.46 -1.51 -17.98
N SER A 219 -10.27 -1.11 -18.44
CA SER A 219 -10.07 0.19 -19.12
C SER A 219 -10.68 0.21 -20.52
N ALA A 220 -10.49 -0.85 -21.32
CA ALA A 220 -11.15 -0.98 -22.62
C ALA A 220 -12.67 -0.99 -22.48
N TRP A 221 -13.19 -1.66 -21.45
CA TRP A 221 -14.62 -1.70 -21.15
C TRP A 221 -15.16 -0.33 -20.75
N SER A 222 -14.40 0.44 -19.98
CA SER A 222 -14.74 1.83 -19.63
C SER A 222 -14.80 2.74 -20.86
N ALA A 223 -13.90 2.55 -21.83
CA ALA A 223 -13.90 3.29 -23.10
C ALA A 223 -15.13 2.93 -23.96
N VAL A 224 -15.46 1.64 -24.07
CA VAL A 224 -16.68 1.18 -24.76
C VAL A 224 -17.93 1.77 -24.10
N PHE A 225 -17.98 1.78 -22.77
CA PHE A 225 -19.09 2.34 -22.01
C PHE A 225 -19.29 3.84 -22.29
N LEU A 226 -18.21 4.63 -22.25
CA LEU A 226 -18.24 6.05 -22.57
C LEU A 226 -18.64 6.31 -24.03
N GLY A 227 -18.17 5.48 -24.96
CA GLY A 227 -18.53 5.57 -26.38
C GLY A 227 -20.02 5.33 -26.61
N VAL A 228 -20.59 4.30 -25.98
CA VAL A 228 -22.03 4.01 -26.05
C VAL A 228 -22.84 5.12 -25.40
N GLN A 229 -22.39 5.64 -24.25
CA GLN A 229 -23.04 6.76 -23.58
C GLN A 229 -23.05 8.02 -24.46
N THR A 230 -21.93 8.33 -25.11
CA THR A 230 -21.81 9.48 -26.02
C THR A 230 -22.73 9.32 -27.22
N LEU A 231 -22.78 8.13 -27.82
CA LEU A 231 -23.69 7.80 -28.91
C LEU A 231 -25.15 7.95 -28.49
N MET A 232 -25.52 7.46 -27.31
CA MET A 232 -26.87 7.64 -26.77
C MET A 232 -27.20 9.12 -26.57
N HIS A 233 -26.29 9.91 -26.00
CA HIS A 233 -26.51 11.34 -25.79
C HIS A 233 -26.71 12.09 -27.11
N GLU A 234 -25.91 11.78 -28.14
CA GLU A 234 -26.04 12.37 -29.48
C GLU A 234 -27.34 11.97 -30.18
N THR A 235 -27.74 10.69 -30.07
CA THR A 235 -28.95 10.18 -30.74
C THR A 235 -30.25 10.67 -30.10
N TYR A 236 -30.24 10.98 -28.80
CA TYR A 236 -31.45 11.28 -28.03
C TYR A 236 -31.62 12.74 -27.59
N GLY A 237 -30.60 13.61 -27.73
CA GLY A 237 -30.72 15.06 -27.48
C GLY A 237 -31.15 15.44 -26.06
N GLU A 238 -31.80 16.60 -25.89
CA GLU A 238 -32.27 17.10 -24.57
C GLU A 238 -33.36 16.22 -23.90
N ASP A 239 -33.97 15.30 -24.66
CA ASP A 239 -34.99 14.37 -24.17
C ASP A 239 -34.42 13.08 -23.51
N PHE A 240 -33.11 13.05 -23.28
CA PHE A 240 -32.42 11.92 -22.60
C PHE A 240 -33.11 11.55 -21.27
N TRP A 241 -33.54 12.55 -20.49
CA TRP A 241 -34.24 12.35 -19.22
C TRP A 241 -35.60 11.68 -19.36
N ILE A 242 -36.35 11.97 -20.42
CA ILE A 242 -37.71 11.45 -20.65
C ILE A 242 -37.65 10.00 -21.15
N LYS A 243 -36.65 9.64 -21.95
CA LYS A 243 -36.49 8.26 -22.48
C LYS A 243 -35.69 7.33 -21.58
N CYS A 244 -34.90 7.84 -20.63
CA CYS A 244 -34.35 7.06 -19.51
C CYS A 244 -35.45 6.30 -18.73
N ILE A 245 -36.65 6.87 -18.70
CA ILE A 245 -37.86 6.36 -18.04
C ILE A 245 -38.61 5.35 -18.93
N PHE A 246 -38.66 5.58 -20.25
CA PHE A 246 -39.68 4.98 -21.13
C PHE A 246 -39.26 3.74 -21.95
N VAL A 247 -37.98 3.36 -22.00
CA VAL A 247 -37.55 2.25 -22.87
C VAL A 247 -37.19 1.02 -22.04
N GLY A 248 -38.12 0.04 -22.01
CA GLY A 248 -37.99 -1.19 -21.23
C GLY A 248 -36.70 -1.97 -21.48
N PHE A 249 -36.47 -2.48 -22.70
CA PHE A 249 -35.34 -3.38 -23.01
C PHE A 249 -34.00 -2.65 -23.34
N LEU A 250 -34.06 -1.34 -23.62
CA LEU A 250 -32.89 -0.46 -23.86
C LEU A 250 -32.65 0.50 -22.69
N SER A 251 -33.14 0.16 -21.49
CA SER A 251 -32.85 0.99 -20.31
C SER A 251 -31.34 1.06 -20.09
N PRO A 252 -30.76 2.26 -19.91
CA PRO A 252 -29.32 2.42 -19.68
C PRO A 252 -28.80 1.53 -18.55
N VAL A 253 -29.61 1.28 -17.51
CA VAL A 253 -29.27 0.43 -16.36
C VAL A 253 -29.11 -1.04 -16.77
N ILE A 254 -29.99 -1.58 -17.62
CA ILE A 254 -29.93 -2.97 -18.10
C ILE A 254 -28.69 -3.17 -18.97
N TYR A 255 -28.38 -2.19 -19.82
CA TYR A 255 -27.17 -2.22 -20.64
C TYR A 255 -25.90 -2.22 -19.76
N VAL A 256 -25.77 -1.27 -18.83
CA VAL A 256 -24.62 -1.22 -17.90
C VAL A 256 -24.48 -2.53 -17.14
N THR A 257 -25.61 -3.10 -16.68
CA THR A 257 -25.64 -4.33 -15.90
C THR A 257 -25.22 -5.54 -16.72
N GLY A 258 -25.77 -5.72 -17.93
CA GLY A 258 -25.39 -6.82 -18.83
C GLY A 258 -23.90 -6.77 -19.18
N PHE A 259 -23.40 -5.59 -19.51
CA PHE A 259 -21.97 -5.37 -19.75
C PHE A 259 -21.13 -5.66 -18.50
N SER A 260 -21.65 -5.38 -17.30
CA SER A 260 -20.96 -5.70 -16.04
C SER A 260 -20.92 -7.18 -15.71
N VAL A 261 -21.93 -7.94 -16.09
CA VAL A 261 -21.91 -9.40 -15.91
C VAL A 261 -20.88 -10.04 -16.85
N VAL A 262 -20.82 -9.61 -18.11
CA VAL A 262 -19.86 -10.12 -19.10
C VAL A 262 -18.42 -9.82 -18.69
N GLU A 263 -18.12 -8.61 -18.26
CA GLU A 263 -16.79 -8.25 -17.78
C GLU A 263 -16.37 -9.08 -16.55
N THR A 264 -17.25 -9.23 -15.56
CA THR A 264 -17.00 -10.08 -14.38
C THR A 264 -16.70 -11.52 -14.78
N PHE A 265 -17.39 -12.06 -15.78
CA PHE A 265 -17.13 -13.41 -16.29
C PHE A 265 -15.74 -13.53 -16.93
N ILE A 266 -15.37 -12.60 -17.80
CA ILE A 266 -14.04 -12.58 -18.45
C ILE A 266 -12.93 -12.42 -17.41
N LEU A 267 -13.09 -11.51 -16.44
CA LEU A 267 -12.16 -11.33 -15.32
C LEU A 267 -12.01 -12.60 -14.49
N GLY A 268 -13.11 -13.30 -14.22
CA GLY A 268 -13.10 -14.60 -13.53
C GLY A 268 -12.23 -15.65 -14.24
N ILE A 269 -12.34 -15.75 -15.57
CA ILE A 269 -11.51 -16.68 -16.36
C ILE A 269 -10.03 -16.30 -16.28
N VAL A 270 -9.70 -15.02 -16.48
CA VAL A 270 -8.31 -14.54 -16.45
C VAL A 270 -7.68 -14.75 -15.08
N HIS A 271 -8.39 -14.36 -14.01
CA HIS A 271 -7.92 -14.52 -12.63
C HIS A 271 -7.73 -16.00 -12.27
N THR A 272 -8.68 -16.86 -12.63
CA THR A 272 -8.57 -18.30 -12.36
C THR A 272 -7.38 -18.91 -13.10
N SER A 273 -7.17 -18.56 -14.38
CA SER A 273 -6.01 -19.02 -15.16
C SER A 273 -4.69 -18.59 -14.54
N TYR A 274 -4.60 -17.33 -14.11
CA TYR A 274 -3.41 -16.79 -13.44
C TYR A 274 -3.16 -17.47 -12.10
N ILE A 275 -4.21 -17.62 -11.26
CA ILE A 275 -4.14 -18.31 -9.97
C ILE A 275 -3.62 -19.74 -10.16
N CYS A 276 -4.18 -20.51 -11.08
CA CYS A 276 -3.72 -21.88 -11.36
C CYS A 276 -2.23 -21.94 -11.73
N ARG A 277 -1.74 -20.98 -12.53
CA ARG A 277 -0.31 -20.88 -12.88
C ARG A 277 0.57 -20.55 -11.68
N VAL A 278 0.16 -19.61 -10.82
CA VAL A 278 0.90 -19.25 -9.61
C VAL A 278 0.90 -20.39 -8.60
N THR A 279 -0.24 -21.06 -8.38
CA THR A 279 -0.32 -22.25 -7.51
C THR A 279 0.63 -23.33 -7.97
N LYS A 280 0.66 -23.62 -9.29
CA LYS A 280 1.57 -24.61 -9.86
C LYS A 280 3.04 -24.23 -9.65
N PHE A 281 3.40 -22.97 -9.85
CA PHE A 281 4.75 -22.48 -9.63
C PHE A 281 5.16 -22.55 -8.15
N ASN A 282 4.30 -22.10 -7.24
CA ASN A 282 4.54 -22.12 -5.81
C ASN A 282 4.65 -23.55 -5.26
N ASN A 283 3.78 -24.45 -5.70
CA ASN A 283 3.83 -25.86 -5.31
C ASN A 283 5.11 -26.54 -5.80
N ALA A 284 5.63 -26.15 -6.95
CA ALA A 284 6.87 -26.69 -7.50
C ALA A 284 8.14 -26.21 -6.75
N LYS A 285 8.03 -25.14 -5.94
CA LYS A 285 9.14 -24.50 -5.19
C LYS A 285 10.47 -24.48 -5.97
N PRO A 286 10.48 -23.96 -7.22
CA PRO A 286 11.66 -24.02 -8.05
C PRO A 286 12.78 -23.15 -7.47
N GLN A 287 14.03 -23.59 -7.68
CA GLN A 287 15.20 -22.77 -7.40
C GLN A 287 15.29 -21.62 -8.42
N PRO A 288 15.97 -20.51 -8.08
CA PRO A 288 16.25 -19.42 -9.02
C PRO A 288 16.84 -19.93 -10.33
N ASP A 289 16.47 -19.30 -11.46
CA ASP A 289 16.75 -19.83 -12.80
C ASP A 289 18.27 -19.98 -13.05
N ALA A 290 19.09 -19.12 -12.44
CA ALA A 290 20.56 -19.18 -12.50
C ALA A 290 21.18 -20.43 -11.83
N LEU A 291 20.48 -21.05 -10.86
CA LEU A 291 20.95 -22.25 -10.14
C LEU A 291 20.39 -23.54 -10.76
N ARG A 292 19.28 -23.43 -11.51
CA ARG A 292 18.56 -24.55 -12.09
C ARG A 292 19.37 -25.32 -13.14
N GLY A 293 20.30 -24.66 -13.84
CA GLY A 293 21.24 -25.28 -14.77
C GLY A 293 22.42 -26.01 -14.12
N ARG A 294 22.59 -25.95 -12.79
CA ARG A 294 23.76 -26.52 -12.10
C ARG A 294 23.51 -27.94 -11.57
N HIS A 295 22.25 -28.28 -11.30
CA HIS A 295 21.86 -29.59 -10.74
C HIS A 295 21.36 -30.59 -11.78
N SER A 296 20.90 -30.14 -12.97
CA SER A 296 20.64 -31.04 -14.10
C SER A 296 21.92 -31.58 -14.75
N SER A 297 23.08 -31.04 -14.37
CA SER A 297 24.40 -31.47 -14.83
C SER A 297 25.06 -32.51 -13.91
N GLY A 298 24.29 -33.10 -12.98
CA GLY A 298 24.79 -34.07 -12.00
C GLY A 298 24.79 -35.52 -12.46
N GLU A 299 24.03 -35.89 -13.50
CA GLU A 299 23.92 -37.29 -13.94
C GLU A 299 23.72 -37.35 -15.46
N GLY A 300 24.82 -37.21 -16.22
CA GLY A 300 24.75 -37.34 -17.68
C GLY A 300 25.95 -36.72 -18.37
N LEU A 301 27.00 -37.52 -18.56
CA LEU A 301 28.18 -37.23 -19.36
C LEU A 301 27.85 -37.14 -20.86
N VAL A 302 27.05 -36.15 -21.29
CA VAL A 302 26.86 -35.80 -22.72
C VAL A 302 26.51 -34.31 -22.82
N GLY A 303 27.50 -33.44 -23.00
CA GLY A 303 27.24 -31.99 -23.14
C GLY A 303 28.42 -31.03 -23.00
N LEU A 304 29.65 -31.52 -22.87
CA LEU A 304 30.85 -30.69 -22.70
C LEU A 304 31.22 -29.83 -23.93
N THR A 305 30.52 -29.96 -25.05
CA THR A 305 30.85 -29.20 -26.26
C THR A 305 30.09 -27.88 -26.39
N HIS A 306 28.90 -27.73 -25.78
CA HIS A 306 28.05 -26.55 -26.02
C HIS A 306 28.21 -25.44 -24.95
N SER A 307 28.54 -25.81 -23.71
CA SER A 307 28.72 -24.83 -22.63
C SER A 307 30.04 -24.08 -22.73
N HIS A 308 31.11 -24.70 -23.25
CA HIS A 308 32.39 -24.01 -23.42
C HIS A 308 32.30 -22.96 -24.54
N ALA A 309 31.59 -23.27 -25.63
CA ALA A 309 31.36 -22.35 -26.74
C ALA A 309 30.55 -21.12 -26.32
N ASP A 310 29.50 -21.29 -25.51
CA ASP A 310 28.67 -20.16 -25.05
C ASP A 310 29.40 -19.31 -23.99
N THR A 311 30.16 -19.93 -23.08
CA THR A 311 31.03 -19.16 -22.15
C THR A 311 32.18 -18.48 -22.89
N LEU A 312 32.73 -19.10 -23.92
CA LEU A 312 33.77 -18.49 -24.76
C LEU A 312 33.19 -17.33 -25.57
N GLU A 313 32.00 -17.47 -26.15
CA GLU A 313 31.30 -16.40 -26.88
C GLU A 313 30.97 -15.23 -25.94
N LEU A 314 30.51 -15.50 -24.72
CA LEU A 314 30.25 -14.46 -23.72
C LEU A 314 31.54 -13.77 -23.25
N LEU A 315 32.62 -14.53 -23.04
CA LEU A 315 33.94 -13.97 -22.71
C LEU A 315 34.53 -13.16 -23.87
N GLU A 316 34.34 -13.60 -25.11
CA GLU A 316 34.76 -12.93 -26.33
C GLU A 316 33.99 -11.62 -26.51
N LYS A 317 32.66 -11.62 -26.32
CA LYS A 317 31.87 -10.38 -26.36
C LYS A 317 32.20 -9.40 -25.24
N GLN A 318 32.54 -9.90 -24.04
CA GLN A 318 33.02 -9.03 -22.97
C GLN A 318 34.40 -8.44 -23.27
N ALA A 319 35.31 -9.22 -23.84
CA ALA A 319 36.63 -8.74 -24.26
C ALA A 319 36.52 -7.69 -25.38
N ASP A 320 35.63 -7.89 -26.35
CA ASP A 320 35.37 -6.94 -27.42
C ASP A 320 34.79 -5.64 -26.90
N LEU A 321 33.85 -5.68 -25.94
CA LEU A 321 33.30 -4.48 -25.33
C LEU A 321 34.35 -3.68 -24.56
N ILE A 322 35.26 -4.36 -23.85
CA ILE A 322 36.39 -3.73 -23.15
C ILE A 322 37.34 -3.05 -24.15
N ASN A 323 37.68 -3.73 -25.25
CA ASN A 323 38.53 -3.17 -26.30
C ASN A 323 37.86 -1.98 -26.98
N TYR A 324 36.57 -2.07 -27.27
CA TYR A 324 35.78 -0.97 -27.82
C TYR A 324 35.78 0.25 -26.90
N LEU A 325 35.52 0.07 -25.60
CA LEU A 325 35.56 1.14 -24.62
C LEU A 325 36.96 1.76 -24.48
N LYS A 326 38.01 0.95 -24.55
CA LYS A 326 39.41 1.40 -24.50
C LYS A 326 39.77 2.25 -25.72
N ASP A 327 39.39 1.82 -26.92
CA ASP A 327 39.62 2.59 -28.15
C ASP A 327 38.86 3.92 -28.12
N HIS A 328 37.61 3.89 -27.65
CA HIS A 328 36.80 5.09 -27.50
C HIS A 328 37.41 6.08 -26.50
N ASN A 329 37.94 5.60 -25.38
CA ASN A 329 38.67 6.43 -24.41
C ASN A 329 39.96 7.03 -24.98
N MET A 330 40.74 6.27 -25.76
CA MET A 330 41.94 6.79 -26.42
C MET A 330 41.60 7.91 -27.42
N ARG A 331 40.58 7.70 -28.26
CA ARG A 331 40.13 8.73 -29.22
C ARG A 331 39.63 9.98 -28.52
N LEU A 332 38.91 9.83 -27.40
CA LEU A 332 38.45 10.96 -26.61
C LEU A 332 39.64 11.73 -25.99
N SER A 333 40.64 11.00 -25.46
CA SER A 333 41.87 11.60 -24.93
C SER A 333 42.67 12.35 -26.00
N GLN A 334 42.79 11.79 -27.21
CA GLN A 334 43.43 12.46 -28.33
C GLN A 334 42.70 13.75 -28.74
N LYS A 335 41.37 13.71 -28.83
CA LYS A 335 40.56 14.91 -29.12
C LYS A 335 40.72 15.97 -28.03
N LEU A 336 40.76 15.57 -26.76
CA LEU A 336 41.03 16.48 -25.64
C LEU A 336 42.42 17.13 -25.77
N MET A 337 43.46 16.36 -26.13
CA MET A 337 44.79 16.90 -26.35
C MET A 337 44.83 17.89 -27.53
N GLN A 338 44.14 17.60 -28.64
CA GLN A 338 44.04 18.49 -29.79
C GLN A 338 43.28 19.79 -29.48
N LEU A 339 42.16 19.68 -28.76
CA LEU A 339 41.40 20.86 -28.31
C LEU A 339 42.24 21.70 -27.34
N ASN A 340 42.94 21.07 -26.39
CA ASN A 340 43.78 21.77 -25.43
C ASN A 340 44.99 22.44 -26.11
N SER A 341 45.60 21.81 -27.13
CA SER A 341 46.69 22.45 -27.89
C SER A 341 46.19 23.63 -28.72
N GLN A 342 45.02 23.52 -29.37
CA GLN A 342 44.38 24.64 -30.08
C GLN A 342 44.05 25.81 -29.14
N VAL A 343 43.47 25.53 -27.97
CA VAL A 343 43.20 26.56 -26.94
C VAL A 343 44.51 27.22 -26.50
N ARG A 344 45.59 26.45 -26.29
CA ARG A 344 46.90 26.99 -25.89
C ARG A 344 47.52 27.89 -26.97
N THR A 345 47.35 27.57 -28.25
CA THR A 345 47.80 28.42 -29.37
C THR A 345 46.97 29.69 -29.55
N VAL A 346 45.68 29.67 -29.19
CA VAL A 346 44.80 30.86 -29.26
C VAL A 346 45.06 31.82 -28.07
N THR A 347 45.56 31.30 -26.95
CA THR A 347 45.74 32.09 -25.72
C THR A 347 47.15 32.72 -25.59
N LEU A 348 48.10 32.41 -26.48
CA LEU A 348 49.43 33.04 -26.51
C LEU A 348 49.56 33.96 -27.73
N PRO A 349 49.76 35.29 -27.54
CA PRO A 349 50.05 36.17 -28.67
C PRO A 349 51.43 35.85 -29.26
N PRO A 350 51.65 36.04 -30.57
CA PRO A 350 52.95 35.81 -31.18
C PRO A 350 53.98 36.75 -30.55
N GLN A 351 55.06 36.19 -30.00
CA GLN A 351 56.27 36.96 -29.75
C GLN A 351 57.03 37.08 -31.07
N ILE A 352 57.31 38.34 -31.42
CA ILE A 352 58.03 38.80 -32.62
C ILE A 352 59.41 38.16 -32.72
#